data_AF-A0A2H0Q7Z6-F1
#
_entry.id   AF-A0A2H0Q7Z6-F1
#
_cell.length_a   1.000
_cell.length_b   1.000
_cell.length_c   1.000
_cell.angle_alpha   90.00
_cell.angle_beta   90.00
_cell.angle_gamma   90.00
#
_symmetry.space_group_name_H-M   'P 1'
#
loop_
_entity.id
_entity.type
_entity.pdbx_description
1 polymer ?
#
loop_
_entity_poly.entity_id
_entity_poly.type
_entity_poly.pdbx_seq_one_letter_code
_entity_poly.pdbx_strand_id
1 'polypeptide(L)'
;MKKLILLMAVMCSLPLQAQVDQEIKDLLVSIRRELNAPQDQRTLLRVRERLKDTLDLLTDSTNPNPNPGPIPRSSLSCIARDNDGRAPWVLGVRDPRTLQTQKLPQSNVGELAICEQVKPFAVNVRNSLFVCITKDNDGRDPWAVAHYRDGELVSKVNNLGSMSNCVASLQQAIFNSQAIAFCATSDNDGRGPWTQMSVVAETGEIHKNGSFSTQDQCLRAKIKISL
;
A
#
# COMPACT_ATOMS: atom_id res chain seq x y z
N MET A 1 -3.17 -36.49 37.95
CA MET A 1 -2.37 -35.25 37.93
C MET A 1 -2.11 -34.70 36.52
N LYS A 2 -3.11 -34.73 35.60
CA LYS A 2 -2.98 -34.12 34.25
C LYS A 2 -4.03 -33.04 33.94
N LYS A 3 -5.03 -32.86 34.83
CA LYS A 3 -6.10 -31.86 34.69
C LYS A 3 -5.82 -30.54 35.41
N LEU A 4 -4.76 -30.45 36.22
CA LEU A 4 -4.43 -29.24 36.99
C LEU A 4 -3.53 -28.26 36.21
N ILE A 5 -2.83 -28.73 35.17
CA ILE A 5 -1.87 -27.91 34.41
C ILE A 5 -2.57 -27.08 33.32
N LEU A 6 -3.79 -27.46 32.91
CA LEU A 6 -4.55 -26.73 31.89
C LEU A 6 -5.22 -25.45 32.43
N LEU A 7 -5.38 -25.29 33.75
CA LEU A 7 -6.03 -24.11 34.35
C LEU A 7 -5.08 -22.93 34.59
N MET A 8 -3.77 -23.16 34.72
CA MET A 8 -2.78 -22.08 34.90
C MET A 8 -2.42 -21.35 33.59
N ALA A 9 -2.58 -21.99 32.43
CA ALA A 9 -2.25 -21.38 31.15
C ALA A 9 -3.33 -20.38 30.65
N VAL A 10 -4.54 -20.42 31.22
CA VAL A 10 -5.67 -19.55 30.81
C VAL A 10 -5.73 -18.23 31.60
N MET A 11 -4.99 -18.10 32.71
CA MET A 11 -5.02 -16.89 33.55
C MET A 11 -3.91 -15.86 33.27
N CYS A 12 -2.98 -16.13 32.34
CA CYS A 12 -1.87 -15.23 32.04
C CYS A 12 -2.12 -14.26 30.86
N SER A 13 -3.25 -14.33 30.16
CA SER A 13 -3.55 -13.43 29.03
C SER A 13 -4.50 -12.27 29.36
N LEU A 14 -5.23 -12.33 30.47
CA LEU A 14 -6.16 -11.28 30.92
C LEU A 14 -5.51 -9.97 31.41
N PRO A 15 -4.31 -9.94 32.04
CA PRO A 15 -3.78 -8.68 32.57
C PRO A 15 -3.30 -7.72 31.48
N LEU A 16 -2.92 -8.24 30.30
CA LEU A 16 -2.37 -7.42 29.22
C LEU A 16 -3.45 -6.56 28.54
N GLN A 17 -4.63 -7.13 28.29
CA GLN A 17 -5.71 -6.39 27.64
C GLN A 17 -6.29 -5.30 28.56
N ALA A 18 -6.46 -5.61 29.85
CA ALA A 18 -6.90 -4.62 30.84
C ALA A 18 -5.87 -3.49 31.03
N GLN A 19 -4.57 -3.79 30.95
CA GLN A 19 -3.51 -2.80 31.02
C GLN A 19 -3.53 -1.88 29.78
N VAL A 20 -3.64 -2.45 28.58
CA VAL A 20 -3.73 -1.69 27.33
C VAL A 20 -4.97 -0.80 27.32
N ASP A 21 -6.12 -1.30 27.77
CA ASP A 21 -7.35 -0.51 27.86
C ASP A 21 -7.21 0.69 28.80
N GLN A 22 -6.47 0.53 29.90
CA GLN A 22 -6.21 1.61 30.84
C GLN A 22 -5.25 2.65 30.25
N GLU A 23 -4.18 2.21 29.59
CA GLU A 23 -3.24 3.10 28.90
C GLU A 23 -3.93 3.91 27.79
N ILE A 24 -4.86 3.29 27.04
CA ILE A 24 -5.68 3.99 26.03
C ILE A 24 -6.55 5.06 26.68
N LYS A 25 -7.22 4.76 27.80
CA LYS A 25 -8.07 5.73 28.52
C LYS A 25 -7.26 6.91 29.02
N ASP A 26 -6.08 6.65 29.59
CA ASP A 26 -5.20 7.69 30.12
C ASP A 26 -4.69 8.59 28.98
N LEU A 27 -4.34 8.00 27.83
CA LEU A 27 -3.94 8.74 26.63
C LEU A 27 -5.07 9.64 26.11
N LEU A 28 -6.31 9.13 26.04
CA LEU A 28 -7.49 9.90 25.61
C LEU A 28 -7.78 11.09 26.54
N VAL A 29 -7.61 10.89 27.86
CA VAL A 29 -7.75 11.98 28.84
C VAL A 29 -6.66 13.04 28.64
N SER A 30 -5.42 12.63 28.37
CA SER A 30 -4.31 13.55 28.09
C SER A 30 -4.56 14.36 26.81
N ILE A 31 -5.00 13.71 25.72
CA ILE A 31 -5.35 14.37 24.46
C ILE A 31 -6.46 15.40 24.68
N ARG A 32 -7.50 15.04 25.45
CA ARG A 32 -8.61 15.96 25.73
C ARG A 32 -8.17 17.19 26.53
N ARG A 33 -7.23 17.03 27.46
CA ARG A 33 -6.66 18.13 28.23
C ARG A 33 -5.88 19.10 27.33
N GLU A 34 -5.07 18.57 26.40
CA GLU A 34 -4.31 19.37 25.43
C GLU A 34 -5.20 20.10 24.42
N LEU A 35 -6.31 19.49 23.99
CA LEU A 35 -7.28 20.12 23.08
C LEU A 35 -8.06 21.28 23.73
N ASN A 36 -8.20 21.27 25.06
CA ASN A 36 -8.87 22.34 25.81
C ASN A 36 -7.94 23.51 26.16
N ALA A 37 -6.62 23.36 25.94
CA ALA A 37 -5.69 24.48 26.05
C ALA A 37 -5.88 25.45 24.86
N PRO A 38 -5.60 26.75 25.02
CA PRO A 38 -5.63 27.69 23.90
C PRO A 38 -4.58 27.27 22.86
N GLN A 39 -5.05 26.70 21.74
CA GLN A 39 -4.25 26.14 20.66
C GLN A 39 -4.52 26.89 19.37
N ASP A 40 -3.50 27.04 18.52
CA ASP A 40 -3.65 27.58 17.17
C ASP A 40 -4.55 26.65 16.32
N GLN A 41 -5.44 27.24 15.52
CA GLN A 41 -6.44 26.51 14.73
C GLN A 41 -5.78 25.55 13.72
N ARG A 42 -4.58 25.86 13.23
CA ARG A 42 -3.81 24.96 12.35
C ARG A 42 -3.29 23.73 13.09
N THR A 43 -2.92 23.87 14.37
CA THR A 43 -2.48 22.75 15.20
C THR A 43 -3.64 21.79 15.46
N LEU A 44 -4.82 22.32 15.76
CA LEU A 44 -6.04 21.52 15.93
C LEU A 44 -6.41 20.72 14.67
N LEU A 45 -6.32 21.34 13.48
CA LEU A 45 -6.56 20.64 12.21
C LEU A 45 -5.55 19.51 11.96
N ARG A 46 -4.26 19.72 12.29
CA ARG A 46 -3.23 18.68 12.17
C ARG A 46 -3.44 17.53 13.15
N VAL A 47 -3.84 17.81 14.39
CA VAL A 47 -4.13 16.79 15.40
C VAL A 47 -5.36 15.98 14.98
N ARG A 48 -6.40 16.65 14.47
CA ARG A 48 -7.60 15.98 13.93
C ARG A 48 -7.24 15.00 12.81
N GLU A 49 -6.42 15.40 11.84
CA GLU A 49 -6.04 14.52 10.73
C GLU A 49 -5.23 13.31 11.22
N ARG A 50 -4.30 13.51 12.17
CA ARG A 50 -3.53 12.41 12.79
C ARG A 50 -4.41 11.40 13.52
N LEU A 51 -5.40 11.88 14.26
CA LEU A 51 -6.33 11.01 14.98
C LEU A 51 -7.22 10.23 14.02
N LYS A 52 -7.60 10.84 12.89
CA LYS A 52 -8.37 10.19 11.84
C LYS A 52 -7.56 9.07 11.16
N ASP A 53 -6.32 9.35 10.74
CA ASP A 53 -5.43 8.35 10.16
C ASP A 53 -5.19 7.17 11.11
N THR A 54 -5.02 7.45 12.40
CA THR A 54 -4.81 6.42 13.43
C THR A 54 -6.07 5.59 13.66
N LEU A 55 -7.25 6.22 13.65
CA LEU A 55 -8.52 5.52 13.77
C LEU A 55 -8.75 4.58 12.59
N ASP A 56 -8.51 5.06 11.37
CA ASP A 56 -8.65 4.28 10.14
C ASP A 56 -7.75 3.03 10.19
N LEU A 57 -6.50 3.17 10.67
CA LEU A 57 -5.58 2.04 10.90
C LEU A 57 -6.09 1.01 11.92
N LEU A 58 -6.82 1.44 12.94
CA LEU A 58 -7.33 0.57 14.01
C LEU A 58 -8.64 -0.13 13.63
N THR A 59 -9.57 0.56 12.98
CA THR A 59 -10.89 0.02 12.61
C THR A 59 -10.78 -1.05 11.52
N ASP A 60 -9.87 -0.91 10.55
CA ASP A 60 -9.70 -1.88 9.47
C ASP A 60 -9.04 -3.20 9.93
N SER A 61 -8.48 -3.25 11.15
CA SER A 61 -7.96 -4.49 11.76
C SER A 61 -9.05 -5.42 12.33
N THR A 62 -10.30 -4.94 12.43
CA THR A 62 -11.39 -5.62 13.16
C THR A 62 -12.45 -6.29 12.27
N ASN A 63 -12.33 -6.23 10.94
CA ASN A 63 -13.29 -6.86 10.02
C ASN A 63 -12.94 -8.33 9.72
N PRO A 64 -13.79 -9.32 10.09
CA PRO A 64 -13.50 -10.75 9.93
C PRO A 64 -13.93 -11.35 8.58
N ASN A 65 -14.16 -10.55 7.54
CA ASN A 65 -14.66 -11.06 6.26
C ASN A 65 -13.55 -11.20 5.20
N PRO A 66 -13.19 -12.41 4.74
CA PRO A 66 -12.11 -12.63 3.80
C PRO A 66 -12.63 -12.48 2.37
N ASN A 67 -12.83 -11.23 1.93
CA ASN A 67 -12.80 -10.95 0.51
C ASN A 67 -11.44 -10.29 0.23
N PRO A 68 -10.51 -10.97 -0.47
CA PRO A 68 -9.15 -10.46 -0.69
C PRO A 68 -9.19 -9.43 -1.83
N GLY A 69 -9.89 -8.32 -1.60
CA GLY A 69 -9.59 -7.08 -2.31
C GLY A 69 -8.35 -6.47 -1.66
N PRO A 70 -7.38 -5.95 -2.42
CA PRO A 70 -6.24 -5.25 -1.86
C PRO A 70 -6.75 -4.06 -1.06
N ILE A 71 -6.49 -4.06 0.25
CA ILE A 71 -6.73 -2.90 1.11
C ILE A 71 -5.67 -1.85 0.73
N PRO A 72 -6.06 -0.64 0.31
CA PRO A 72 -5.15 0.49 0.09
C PRO A 72 -4.41 0.81 1.38
N ARG A 73 -3.14 0.44 1.48
CA ARG A 73 -2.41 0.45 2.78
C ARG A 73 -1.28 1.47 2.86
N SER A 74 -1.09 2.31 1.86
CA SER A 74 0.02 3.26 1.84
C SER A 74 -0.46 4.68 2.01
N SER A 75 0.04 5.37 3.03
CA SER A 75 -0.06 6.83 3.19
C SER A 75 0.82 7.52 2.14
N LEU A 76 0.48 7.31 0.86
CA LEU A 76 1.11 7.95 -0.26
C LEU A 76 0.60 9.38 -0.37
N SER A 77 1.49 10.26 -0.77
CA SER A 77 1.24 11.67 -1.00
C SER A 77 1.67 12.05 -2.41
N CYS A 78 1.01 13.07 -2.95
CA CYS A 78 1.37 13.66 -4.23
C CYS A 78 2.27 14.86 -3.99
N ILE A 79 3.46 14.87 -4.59
CA ILE A 79 4.44 15.96 -4.43
C ILE A 79 4.89 16.44 -5.81
N ALA A 80 4.94 17.74 -6.04
CA ALA A 80 5.56 18.31 -7.24
C ALA A 80 7.05 17.92 -7.29
N ARG A 81 7.54 17.43 -8.43
CA ARG A 81 8.90 16.88 -8.59
C ARG A 81 9.99 17.88 -8.22
N ASP A 82 9.78 19.14 -8.54
CA ASP A 82 10.62 20.32 -8.29
C ASP A 82 10.17 21.16 -7.08
N ASN A 83 9.09 20.75 -6.39
CA ASN A 83 8.50 21.46 -5.25
C ASN A 83 7.92 22.85 -5.58
N ASP A 84 7.57 23.13 -6.84
CA ASP A 84 6.98 24.42 -7.24
C ASP A 84 5.43 24.41 -7.25
N GLY A 85 4.82 23.26 -6.93
CA GLY A 85 3.37 23.04 -6.94
C GLY A 85 2.80 22.76 -8.33
N ARG A 86 3.64 22.51 -9.33
CA ARG A 86 3.26 22.22 -10.73
C ARG A 86 3.69 20.81 -11.13
N ALA A 87 3.17 20.39 -12.28
CA ALA A 87 3.59 19.13 -12.88
C ALA A 87 5.06 19.20 -13.32
N PRO A 88 5.79 18.07 -13.29
CA PRO A 88 5.29 16.73 -13.02
C PRO A 88 5.20 16.38 -11.53
N TRP A 89 4.21 15.56 -11.19
CA TRP A 89 3.99 15.04 -9.84
C TRP A 89 4.66 13.67 -9.66
N VAL A 90 5.15 13.43 -8.44
CA VAL A 90 5.75 12.17 -8.00
C VAL A 90 5.06 11.68 -6.74
N LEU A 91 5.18 10.38 -6.48
CA LEU A 91 4.67 9.78 -5.26
C LEU A 91 5.65 10.01 -4.11
N GLY A 92 5.10 10.28 -2.91
CA GLY A 92 5.86 10.40 -1.68
C GLY A 92 5.35 9.46 -0.61
N VAL A 93 6.28 8.85 0.12
CA VAL A 93 5.97 8.03 1.30
C VAL A 93 6.35 8.81 2.56
N ARG A 94 5.51 8.71 3.58
CA ARG A 94 5.81 9.30 4.88
C ARG A 94 6.65 8.31 5.69
N ASP A 95 7.83 8.74 6.11
CA ASP A 95 8.66 7.96 7.04
C ASP A 95 7.98 7.93 8.41
N PRO A 96 7.64 6.75 8.96
CA PRO A 96 6.98 6.64 10.26
C PRO A 96 7.86 7.09 11.44
N ARG A 97 9.19 7.15 11.27
CA ARG A 97 10.14 7.57 12.31
C ARG A 97 10.35 9.08 12.31
N THR A 98 10.68 9.65 11.17
CA THR A 98 10.97 11.10 11.05
C THR A 98 9.70 11.93 10.80
N LEU A 99 8.61 11.28 10.42
CA LEU A 99 7.35 11.89 9.96
C LEU A 99 7.50 12.79 8.73
N GLN A 100 8.69 12.83 8.13
CA GLN A 100 8.97 13.56 6.91
C GLN A 100 8.46 12.76 5.72
N THR A 101 8.03 13.47 4.68
CA THR A 101 7.62 12.86 3.43
C THR A 101 8.83 12.80 2.49
N GLN A 102 9.21 11.60 2.09
CA GLN A 102 10.25 11.35 1.11
C GLN A 102 9.64 11.07 -0.25
N LYS A 103 10.19 11.67 -1.31
CA LYS A 103 9.84 11.35 -2.70
C LYS A 103 10.34 9.95 -3.05
N LEU A 104 9.47 9.12 -3.60
CA LEU A 104 9.87 7.83 -4.15
C LEU A 104 10.65 8.05 -5.46
N PRO A 105 11.83 7.44 -5.63
CA PRO A 105 12.64 7.64 -6.83
C PRO A 105 11.93 7.07 -8.06
N GLN A 106 12.05 7.75 -9.21
CA GLN A 106 11.44 7.33 -10.48
C GLN A 106 9.91 7.11 -10.43
N SER A 107 9.21 7.82 -9.55
CA SER A 107 7.75 7.68 -9.37
C SER A 107 6.93 8.75 -10.10
N ASN A 108 7.40 9.27 -11.24
CA ASN A 108 6.66 10.28 -11.99
C ASN A 108 5.33 9.71 -12.52
N VAL A 109 4.24 10.43 -12.25
CA VAL A 109 2.87 10.10 -12.68
C VAL A 109 2.26 11.22 -13.53
N GLY A 110 3.02 12.26 -13.85
CA GLY A 110 2.58 13.37 -14.70
C GLY A 110 1.78 14.38 -13.91
N GLU A 111 0.45 14.30 -13.98
CA GLU A 111 -0.45 15.31 -13.41
C GLU A 111 -0.91 14.98 -11.98
N LEU A 112 -1.30 16.01 -11.22
CA LEU A 112 -1.84 15.82 -9.86
C LEU A 112 -3.08 14.92 -9.86
N ALA A 113 -3.99 15.14 -10.82
CA ALA A 113 -5.21 14.36 -10.95
C ALA A 113 -4.92 12.87 -11.17
N ILE A 114 -3.84 12.55 -11.88
CA ILE A 114 -3.38 11.18 -12.11
C ILE A 114 -2.77 10.62 -10.81
N CYS A 115 -1.93 11.41 -10.13
CA CYS A 115 -1.34 11.01 -8.85
C CYS A 115 -2.42 10.62 -7.82
N GLU A 116 -3.45 11.45 -7.69
CA GLU A 116 -4.59 11.23 -6.80
C GLU A 116 -5.41 10.00 -7.19
N GLN A 117 -5.43 9.63 -8.47
CA GLN A 117 -6.08 8.42 -8.96
C GLN A 117 -5.28 7.14 -8.69
N VAL A 118 -3.95 7.16 -8.80
CA VAL A 118 -3.14 5.93 -8.67
C VAL A 118 -2.79 5.60 -7.23
N LYS A 119 -2.60 6.61 -6.37
CA LYS A 119 -2.19 6.41 -4.97
C LYS A 119 -3.10 5.47 -4.16
N PRO A 120 -4.44 5.45 -4.32
CA PRO A 120 -5.31 4.56 -3.54
C PRO A 120 -5.24 3.10 -3.97
N PHE A 121 -4.59 2.78 -5.09
CA PHE A 121 -4.48 1.39 -5.56
C PHE A 121 -3.12 0.76 -5.25
N ALA A 122 -2.28 1.47 -4.50
CA ALA A 122 -1.01 0.95 -4.05
C ALA A 122 -1.20 -0.18 -3.01
N VAL A 123 -0.38 -1.22 -3.14
CA VAL A 123 -0.46 -2.44 -2.34
C VAL A 123 0.81 -2.59 -1.50
N ASN A 124 0.66 -2.90 -0.22
CA ASN A 124 1.80 -3.14 0.68
C ASN A 124 1.93 -4.62 1.05
N VAL A 125 3.14 -5.17 0.92
CA VAL A 125 3.49 -6.56 1.28
C VAL A 125 4.87 -6.56 1.97
N ARG A 126 4.95 -6.96 3.25
CA ARG A 126 6.22 -7.03 4.03
C ARG A 126 7.18 -5.84 3.82
N ASN A 127 6.70 -4.63 4.12
CA ASN A 127 7.45 -3.37 3.95
C ASN A 127 7.80 -2.99 2.50
N SER A 128 7.35 -3.78 1.54
CA SER A 128 7.39 -3.44 0.12
C SER A 128 6.10 -2.79 -0.31
N LEU A 129 6.22 -1.78 -1.16
CA LEU A 129 5.14 -1.00 -1.75
C LEU A 129 5.11 -1.27 -3.25
N PHE A 130 3.94 -1.66 -3.75
CA PHE A 130 3.67 -1.83 -5.18
C PHE A 130 2.71 -0.74 -5.63
N VAL A 131 3.09 0.03 -6.65
CA VAL A 131 2.29 1.17 -7.11
C VAL A 131 2.45 1.43 -8.61
N CYS A 132 1.40 1.96 -9.22
CA CYS A 132 1.41 2.37 -10.62
C CYS A 132 2.20 3.67 -10.82
N ILE A 133 3.16 3.62 -11.75
CA ILE A 133 3.96 4.76 -12.19
C ILE A 133 4.13 4.73 -13.71
N THR A 134 4.66 5.80 -14.29
CA THR A 134 5.01 5.79 -15.71
C THR A 134 6.32 5.06 -15.95
N LYS A 135 6.35 4.21 -16.98
CA LYS A 135 7.49 3.35 -17.33
C LYS A 135 8.73 4.20 -17.59
N ASP A 136 8.59 5.26 -18.38
CA ASP A 136 9.70 6.08 -18.83
C ASP A 136 9.93 7.30 -17.92
N ASN A 137 9.21 7.36 -16.79
CA ASN A 137 9.34 8.39 -15.75
C ASN A 137 9.13 9.82 -16.30
N ASP A 138 8.32 9.97 -17.34
CA ASP A 138 7.98 11.22 -18.00
C ASP A 138 6.55 11.70 -17.70
N GLY A 139 5.75 10.87 -17.02
CA GLY A 139 4.36 11.17 -16.68
C GLY A 139 3.36 10.84 -17.79
N ARG A 140 3.76 10.04 -18.78
CA ARG A 140 2.89 9.57 -19.88
C ARG A 140 2.88 8.05 -19.98
N ASP A 141 1.96 7.54 -20.79
CA ASP A 141 1.97 6.14 -21.19
C ASP A 141 3.33 5.80 -21.86
N PRO A 142 3.88 4.59 -21.62
CA PRO A 142 3.20 3.47 -20.99
C PRO A 142 3.37 3.40 -19.46
N TRP A 143 2.45 2.67 -18.80
CA TRP A 143 2.45 2.48 -17.35
C TRP A 143 3.13 1.18 -16.90
N ALA A 144 3.59 1.21 -15.64
CA ALA A 144 4.29 0.12 -15.00
C ALA A 144 3.89 -0.02 -13.53
N VAL A 145 4.00 -1.23 -12.97
CA VAL A 145 3.98 -1.44 -11.52
C VAL A 145 5.42 -1.35 -11.02
N ALA A 146 5.70 -0.34 -10.18
CA ALA A 146 6.95 -0.25 -9.46
C ALA A 146 6.85 -0.96 -8.11
N HIS A 147 7.93 -1.62 -7.76
CA HIS A 147 8.15 -2.25 -6.47
C HIS A 147 9.20 -1.44 -5.71
N TYR A 148 8.78 -0.84 -4.61
CA TYR A 148 9.66 -0.15 -3.68
C TYR A 148 9.84 -0.96 -2.41
N ARG A 149 11.02 -0.90 -1.81
CA ARG A 149 11.31 -1.44 -0.49
C ARG A 149 12.14 -0.43 0.26
N ASP A 150 11.73 -0.11 1.49
CA ASP A 150 12.41 0.88 2.34
C ASP A 150 12.63 2.24 1.62
N GLY A 151 11.69 2.61 0.73
CA GLY A 151 11.73 3.86 -0.04
C GLY A 151 12.59 3.80 -1.32
N GLU A 152 13.28 2.69 -1.58
CA GLU A 152 14.12 2.51 -2.77
C GLU A 152 13.41 1.68 -3.84
N LEU A 153 13.67 1.97 -5.12
CA LEU A 153 13.12 1.21 -6.24
C LEU A 153 13.88 -0.11 -6.40
N VAL A 154 13.18 -1.23 -6.23
CA VAL A 154 13.76 -2.59 -6.36
C VAL A 154 13.56 -3.14 -7.76
N SER A 155 12.33 -3.12 -8.26
CA SER A 155 11.99 -3.64 -9.57
C SER A 155 10.79 -2.92 -10.20
N LYS A 156 10.60 -3.13 -11.51
CA LYS A 156 9.54 -2.48 -12.27
C LYS A 156 8.99 -3.43 -13.33
N VAL A 157 7.67 -3.62 -13.35
CA VAL A 157 6.95 -4.40 -14.35
C VAL A 157 6.37 -3.46 -15.40
N ASN A 158 7.01 -3.39 -16.56
CA ASN A 158 6.86 -2.32 -17.56
C ASN A 158 5.76 -2.54 -18.61
N ASN A 159 4.81 -3.42 -18.33
CA ASN A 159 4.04 -4.09 -19.38
C ASN A 159 2.53 -3.89 -19.23
N LEU A 160 2.10 -2.69 -18.84
CA LEU A 160 0.68 -2.45 -18.58
C LEU A 160 0.06 -1.50 -19.61
N GLY A 161 0.87 -0.71 -20.31
CA GLY A 161 0.42 0.18 -21.38
C GLY A 161 -0.31 1.39 -20.84
N SER A 162 -1.56 1.24 -20.41
CA SER A 162 -2.36 2.35 -19.89
C SER A 162 -2.40 2.40 -18.36
N MET A 163 -2.72 3.57 -17.82
CA MET A 163 -2.97 3.76 -16.39
C MET A 163 -4.09 2.83 -15.89
N SER A 164 -5.17 2.72 -16.66
CA SER A 164 -6.33 1.88 -16.33
C SER A 164 -5.93 0.41 -16.19
N ASN A 165 -5.13 -0.10 -17.13
CA ASN A 165 -4.63 -1.48 -17.05
C ASN A 165 -3.75 -1.69 -15.83
N CYS A 166 -2.91 -0.70 -15.49
CA CYS A 166 -2.06 -0.79 -14.31
C CYS A 166 -2.88 -0.84 -13.02
N VAL A 167 -3.82 0.10 -12.86
CA VAL A 167 -4.71 0.16 -11.70
C VAL A 167 -5.53 -1.12 -11.58
N ALA A 168 -6.14 -1.58 -12.67
CA ALA A 168 -6.93 -2.82 -12.68
C ALA A 168 -6.09 -4.04 -12.26
N SER A 169 -4.82 -4.09 -12.68
CA SER A 169 -3.92 -5.19 -12.35
C SER A 169 -3.52 -5.20 -10.88
N LEU A 170 -3.24 -4.04 -10.27
CA LEU A 170 -3.00 -3.93 -8.83
C LEU A 170 -4.27 -4.15 -8.01
N GLN A 171 -5.41 -3.61 -8.44
CA GLN A 171 -6.69 -3.75 -7.76
C GLN A 171 -7.18 -5.20 -7.71
N GLN A 172 -6.79 -6.02 -8.68
CA GLN A 172 -7.13 -7.45 -8.72
C GLN A 172 -5.94 -8.35 -8.36
N ALA A 173 -4.85 -7.76 -7.85
CA ALA A 173 -3.67 -8.52 -7.49
C ALA A 173 -3.96 -9.45 -6.31
N ILE A 174 -3.44 -10.68 -6.39
CA ILE A 174 -3.40 -11.62 -5.28
C ILE A 174 -2.05 -11.51 -4.62
N PHE A 175 -1.99 -11.43 -3.30
CA PHE A 175 -0.74 -11.36 -2.58
C PHE A 175 -0.76 -12.29 -1.37
N ASN A 176 0.43 -12.73 -0.98
CA ASN A 176 0.67 -13.38 0.30
C ASN A 176 1.77 -12.59 1.04
N SER A 177 2.34 -13.17 2.10
CA SER A 177 3.39 -12.47 2.83
C SER A 177 4.71 -12.33 2.04
N GLN A 178 4.92 -13.05 0.94
CA GLN A 178 6.19 -13.12 0.22
C GLN A 178 6.16 -12.49 -1.16
N ALA A 179 4.99 -12.41 -1.80
CA ALA A 179 4.88 -11.93 -3.18
C ALA A 179 3.49 -11.39 -3.49
N ILE A 180 3.44 -10.60 -4.56
CA ILE A 180 2.22 -10.16 -5.25
C ILE A 180 2.16 -10.82 -6.63
N ALA A 181 0.97 -11.16 -7.10
CA ALA A 181 0.73 -11.71 -8.42
C ALA A 181 -0.43 -10.97 -9.11
N PHE A 182 -0.23 -10.58 -10.36
CA PHE A 182 -1.19 -9.82 -11.16
C PHE A 182 -1.00 -10.11 -12.65
N CYS A 183 -1.87 -9.56 -13.50
CA CYS A 183 -1.79 -9.71 -14.95
C CYS A 183 -1.07 -8.53 -15.58
N ALA A 184 -0.17 -8.80 -16.52
CA ALA A 184 0.49 -7.78 -17.33
C ALA A 184 0.78 -8.34 -18.73
N THR A 185 1.10 -7.49 -19.69
CA THR A 185 1.38 -7.94 -21.06
C THR A 185 2.77 -8.52 -21.19
N SER A 186 3.00 -9.33 -22.22
CA SER A 186 4.29 -10.00 -22.43
C SER A 186 5.26 -9.17 -23.27
N ASP A 187 4.72 -8.27 -24.08
CA ASP A 187 5.35 -7.48 -25.15
C ASP A 187 5.64 -6.01 -24.78
N ASN A 188 5.34 -5.62 -23.54
CA ASN A 188 5.65 -4.31 -22.97
C ASN A 188 4.95 -3.11 -23.66
N ASP A 189 3.92 -3.35 -24.47
CA ASP A 189 3.17 -2.30 -25.19
C ASP A 189 1.73 -2.14 -24.68
N GLY A 190 1.31 -2.95 -23.69
CA GLY A 190 -0.05 -2.95 -23.17
C GLY A 190 -1.06 -3.70 -24.03
N ARG A 191 -0.61 -4.47 -25.03
CA ARG A 191 -1.43 -5.30 -25.90
C ARG A 191 -1.21 -6.78 -25.58
N GLY A 192 -2.11 -7.64 -26.02
CA GLY A 192 -1.96 -9.08 -25.80
C GLY A 192 -0.72 -9.61 -26.52
N PRO A 193 -0.06 -10.66 -25.99
CA PRO A 193 -0.61 -11.58 -25.00
C PRO A 193 -0.35 -11.17 -23.54
N TRP A 194 -1.33 -11.42 -22.69
CA TRP A 194 -1.30 -11.21 -21.25
C TRP A 194 -0.69 -12.42 -20.53
N THR A 195 0.11 -12.19 -19.51
CA THR A 195 0.75 -13.21 -18.67
C THR A 195 0.44 -12.91 -17.21
N GLN A 196 0.36 -13.95 -16.37
CA GLN A 196 0.44 -13.75 -14.94
C GLN A 196 1.89 -13.45 -14.59
N MET A 197 2.10 -12.42 -13.79
CA MET A 197 3.40 -12.06 -13.24
C MET A 197 3.31 -12.12 -11.72
N SER A 198 4.28 -12.75 -11.07
CA SER A 198 4.48 -12.64 -9.63
C SER A 198 5.79 -11.93 -9.35
N VAL A 199 5.77 -11.04 -8.36
CA VAL A 199 6.94 -10.30 -7.90
C VAL A 199 7.20 -10.66 -6.44
N VAL A 200 8.36 -11.21 -6.16
CA VAL A 200 8.81 -11.51 -4.79
C VAL A 200 9.10 -10.20 -4.07
N ALA A 201 8.41 -9.94 -2.96
CA ALA A 201 8.50 -8.69 -2.21
C ALA A 201 9.90 -8.44 -1.63
N GLU A 202 10.62 -9.51 -1.27
CA GLU A 202 11.95 -9.38 -0.67
C GLU A 202 13.03 -9.06 -1.71
N THR A 203 13.04 -9.78 -2.84
CA THR A 203 14.13 -9.71 -3.84
C THR A 203 13.77 -8.88 -5.06
N GLY A 204 12.48 -8.64 -5.30
CA GLY A 204 11.97 -8.07 -6.53
C GLY A 204 12.02 -8.99 -7.73
N GLU A 205 12.36 -10.27 -7.54
CA GLU A 205 12.38 -11.28 -8.61
C GLU A 205 10.99 -11.42 -9.24
N ILE A 206 10.96 -11.50 -10.58
CA ILE A 206 9.74 -11.54 -11.37
C ILE A 206 9.61 -12.91 -12.02
N HIS A 207 8.57 -13.66 -11.66
CA HIS A 207 8.21 -14.91 -12.33
C HIS A 207 7.02 -14.67 -13.26
N LYS A 208 7.02 -15.39 -14.39
CA LYS A 208 5.95 -15.31 -15.40
C LYS A 208 5.30 -16.69 -15.54
N ASN A 209 3.97 -16.72 -15.64
CA ASN A 209 3.23 -17.95 -15.83
C ASN A 209 2.01 -17.73 -16.73
N GLY A 210 1.77 -18.71 -17.62
CA GLY A 210 0.64 -18.68 -18.54
C GLY A 210 0.73 -17.60 -19.61
N SER A 211 -0.12 -17.71 -20.63
CA SER A 211 -0.29 -16.71 -21.67
C SER A 211 -1.76 -16.71 -22.10
N PHE A 212 -2.35 -15.53 -22.18
CA PHE A 212 -3.78 -15.30 -22.35
C PHE A 212 -3.98 -14.24 -23.44
N SER A 213 -5.04 -14.37 -24.25
CA SER A 213 -5.26 -13.43 -25.34
C SER A 213 -5.81 -12.08 -24.85
N THR A 214 -6.50 -12.06 -23.71
CA THR A 214 -7.07 -10.84 -23.11
C THR A 214 -6.73 -10.69 -21.63
N GLN A 215 -6.80 -9.45 -21.13
CA GLN A 215 -6.60 -9.13 -19.72
C GLN A 215 -7.63 -9.87 -18.85
N ASP A 216 -8.90 -9.81 -19.22
CA ASP A 216 -9.99 -10.49 -18.50
C ASP A 216 -9.78 -11.99 -18.40
N GLN A 217 -9.25 -12.63 -19.44
CA GLN A 217 -8.93 -14.06 -19.38
C GLN A 217 -7.82 -14.33 -18.37
N CYS A 218 -6.77 -13.50 -18.35
CA CYS A 218 -5.71 -13.61 -17.36
C CYS A 218 -6.22 -13.39 -15.94
N LEU A 219 -7.07 -12.37 -15.72
CA LEU A 219 -7.63 -12.01 -14.42
C LEU A 219 -8.61 -13.07 -13.87
N ARG A 220 -9.38 -13.70 -14.76
CA ARG A 220 -10.32 -14.79 -14.39
C ARG A 220 -9.64 -16.14 -14.23
N ALA A 221 -8.47 -16.34 -14.82
CA ALA A 221 -7.67 -17.52 -14.53
C ALA A 221 -7.28 -17.52 -13.05
N LYS A 222 -7.19 -18.69 -12.42
CA LYS A 222 -6.68 -18.78 -11.04
C LYS A 222 -5.25 -18.25 -11.02
N ILE A 223 -5.06 -17.00 -10.62
CA ILE A 223 -3.75 -16.38 -10.45
C ILE A 223 -3.03 -17.16 -9.37
N LYS A 224 -1.86 -17.69 -9.71
CA LYS A 224 -0.99 -18.41 -8.78
C LYS A 224 0.23 -17.56 -8.49
N ILE A 225 0.57 -17.47 -7.22
CA ILE A 225 1.87 -16.95 -6.81
C ILE A 225 2.89 -18.06 -7.10
N SER A 226 3.73 -17.84 -8.11
CA SER A 226 4.92 -18.66 -8.34
C SER A 226 6.08 -18.00 -7.60
N LEU A 227 6.69 -18.75 -6.70
CA LEU A 227 7.93 -18.42 -5.99
C LEU A 227 9.03 -19.36 -6.47
#